data_AF-B4CXN6-F1
#
_entry.id   AF-B4CXN6-F1
#
_cell.length_a   1.000
_cell.length_b   1.000
_cell.length_c   1.000
_cell.angle_alpha   90.00
_cell.angle_beta   90.00
_cell.angle_gamma   90.00
#
_symmetry.space_group_name_H-M   'P 1'
#
loop_
_entity.id
_entity.type
_entity.pdbx_description
1 polymer ?
#
loop_
_entity_poly.entity_id
_entity_poly.type
_entity_poly.pdbx_seq_one_letter_code
_entity_poly.pdbx_strand_id
1 'polypeptide(L)'
;MKKTKATTSAAPERQSGSGPAEPKAPTPAPAPALKKVSLAGFATQTPASKSAKAYPLLPDPDGQVGELVTSILDKSAQVEALEGALELEKAELIAIAKPFYFQHYHGQHAVASSVEARSEDGKVVRVGFSNSYRGTSDEPAITRIAGGHAARYFKQSFELKIKGDLIPDAAVEPLLAELQELFARHGASTALSAKATIKPTKEFHTARHTLFSVAENHELDKVVPISASVKTKLGRGGNEDE
;
A
#
# COMPACT_ATOMS: atom_id res chain seq x y z
N MET A 1 -51.81 -30.94 -42.19
CA MET A 1 -52.77 -29.86 -41.85
C MET A 1 -53.58 -30.29 -40.63
N LYS A 2 -53.67 -29.40 -39.62
CA LYS A 2 -54.76 -29.19 -38.62
C LYS A 2 -55.61 -30.42 -38.21
N LYS A 3 -55.88 -30.73 -36.94
CA LYS A 3 -55.92 -29.93 -35.70
C LYS A 3 -56.39 -30.85 -34.54
N THR A 4 -55.98 -30.51 -33.30
CA THR A 4 -56.71 -30.64 -31.99
C THR A 4 -57.10 -32.05 -31.49
N LYS A 5 -57.04 -32.40 -30.19
CA LYS A 5 -57.78 -31.76 -29.08
C LYS A 5 -57.37 -32.29 -27.68
N ALA A 6 -57.60 -31.43 -26.68
CA ALA A 6 -57.68 -31.52 -25.21
C ALA A 6 -57.96 -32.90 -24.55
N THR A 7 -57.24 -33.27 -23.49
CA THR A 7 -57.52 -33.08 -22.03
C THR A 7 -58.61 -34.01 -21.47
N THR A 8 -58.26 -34.84 -20.48
CA THR A 8 -58.82 -34.88 -19.08
C THR A 8 -58.85 -36.30 -18.48
N SER A 9 -58.41 -36.39 -17.22
CA SER A 9 -58.71 -37.38 -16.16
C SER A 9 -58.39 -38.87 -16.36
N ALA A 10 -57.54 -39.41 -15.48
CA ALA A 10 -57.99 -40.08 -14.26
C ALA A 10 -56.79 -40.63 -13.45
N ALA A 11 -56.77 -40.37 -12.16
CA ALA A 11 -56.21 -41.27 -11.13
C ALA A 11 -57.44 -41.99 -10.50
N PRO A 12 -57.34 -43.20 -9.91
CA PRO A 12 -56.32 -43.52 -8.91
C PRO A 12 -55.89 -45.01 -8.77
N GLU A 13 -55.06 -45.24 -7.75
CA GLU A 13 -54.83 -46.47 -6.98
C GLU A 13 -53.78 -47.53 -7.40
N ARG A 14 -52.63 -47.43 -6.70
CA ARG A 14 -52.00 -48.38 -5.77
C ARG A 14 -51.29 -49.66 -6.26
N GLN A 15 -50.11 -49.81 -5.63
CA GLN A 15 -49.19 -50.96 -5.45
C GLN A 15 -48.25 -51.32 -6.61
N SER A 16 -47.00 -51.71 -6.40
CA SER A 16 -45.98 -51.61 -5.33
C SER A 16 -44.77 -52.44 -5.81
N GLY A 17 -43.55 -51.93 -5.67
CA GLY A 17 -42.27 -52.63 -5.88
C GLY A 17 -41.69 -52.43 -7.29
N SER A 18 -40.41 -52.10 -7.51
CA SER A 18 -39.21 -52.31 -6.68
C SER A 18 -38.04 -51.45 -7.17
N GLY A 19 -37.32 -50.81 -6.24
CA GLY A 19 -35.97 -50.27 -6.44
C GLY A 19 -35.63 -49.14 -5.44
N PRO A 20 -34.91 -49.39 -4.33
CA PRO A 20 -34.42 -48.31 -3.49
C PRO A 20 -33.15 -47.70 -4.11
N ALA A 21 -33.25 -46.40 -4.38
CA ALA A 21 -32.17 -45.52 -4.78
C ALA A 21 -31.18 -45.24 -3.64
N GLU A 22 -29.93 -44.98 -4.04
CA GLU A 22 -28.82 -44.51 -3.22
C GLU A 22 -29.19 -43.35 -2.27
N PRO A 23 -28.76 -43.38 -1.00
CA PRO A 23 -28.83 -42.21 -0.13
C PRO A 23 -27.74 -41.20 -0.53
N LYS A 24 -28.13 -40.13 -1.23
CA LYS A 24 -27.31 -38.92 -1.39
C LYS A 24 -27.09 -38.27 -0.02
N ALA A 25 -25.83 -38.19 0.37
CA ALA A 25 -25.38 -37.40 1.52
C ALA A 25 -25.76 -35.92 1.36
N PRO A 26 -26.12 -35.21 2.45
CA PRO A 26 -26.47 -33.81 2.38
C PRO A 26 -25.26 -32.94 2.03
N THR A 27 -25.40 -32.13 0.98
CA THR A 27 -24.45 -31.10 0.58
C THR A 27 -24.21 -30.12 1.74
N PRO A 28 -22.95 -29.87 2.16
CA PRO A 28 -22.68 -28.87 3.19
C PRO A 28 -23.03 -27.47 2.68
N ALA A 29 -23.66 -26.68 3.55
CA ALA A 29 -24.08 -25.31 3.29
C ALA A 29 -22.90 -24.42 2.87
N PRO A 30 -23.10 -23.46 1.94
CA PRO A 30 -22.04 -22.58 1.46
C PRO A 30 -21.44 -21.75 2.60
N ALA A 31 -20.11 -21.79 2.71
CA ALA A 31 -19.34 -21.00 3.67
C ALA A 31 -19.56 -19.48 3.44
N PRO A 32 -19.51 -18.66 4.50
CA PRO A 32 -19.74 -17.22 4.39
C PRO A 32 -18.68 -16.57 3.49
N ALA A 33 -19.13 -16.00 2.37
CA ALA A 33 -18.29 -15.33 1.39
C ALA A 33 -17.74 -13.99 1.92
N LEU A 34 -16.52 -13.65 1.51
CA LEU A 34 -15.93 -12.33 1.74
C LEU A 34 -16.71 -11.28 0.94
N LYS A 35 -17.19 -10.22 1.61
CA LYS A 35 -17.95 -9.15 0.94
C LYS A 35 -16.98 -8.17 0.29
N LYS A 36 -16.94 -8.14 -1.05
CA LYS A 36 -16.11 -7.23 -1.86
C LYS A 36 -16.84 -5.91 -2.16
N VAL A 37 -16.28 -4.78 -1.74
CA VAL A 37 -16.70 -3.40 -2.07
C VAL A 37 -16.07 -2.96 -3.39
N SER A 38 -16.86 -2.33 -4.27
CA SER A 38 -16.43 -1.82 -5.59
C SER A 38 -15.94 -0.36 -5.51
N LEU A 39 -14.84 -0.03 -6.21
CA LEU A 39 -14.26 1.32 -6.32
C LEU A 39 -14.40 1.92 -7.75
N ALA A 40 -15.38 1.44 -8.53
CA ALA A 40 -15.64 1.98 -9.87
C ALA A 40 -16.10 3.45 -9.76
N GLY A 41 -15.34 4.40 -10.33
CA GLY A 41 -15.70 5.84 -10.37
C GLY A 41 -14.57 6.85 -10.10
N PHE A 42 -13.39 6.41 -9.64
CA PHE A 42 -12.26 7.30 -9.34
C PHE A 42 -11.29 7.46 -10.53
N ALA A 43 -10.84 8.70 -10.78
CA ALA A 43 -9.94 9.02 -11.90
C ALA A 43 -8.50 8.55 -11.68
N THR A 44 -7.87 8.00 -12.72
CA THR A 44 -6.44 7.64 -12.78
C THR A 44 -5.63 8.74 -13.46
N GLN A 45 -4.46 9.08 -12.90
CA GLN A 45 -3.57 10.12 -13.45
C GLN A 45 -2.53 9.51 -14.40
N THR A 46 -2.41 10.12 -15.58
CA THR A 46 -1.39 9.85 -16.60
C THR A 46 -0.09 10.61 -16.26
N PRO A 47 1.10 10.01 -16.43
CA PRO A 47 2.36 10.68 -16.11
C PRO A 47 2.74 11.75 -17.14
N ALA A 48 3.17 12.91 -16.65
CA ALA A 48 3.67 14.03 -17.45
C ALA A 48 5.16 13.86 -17.83
N SER A 49 5.54 14.27 -19.04
CA SER A 49 6.91 14.20 -19.57
C SER A 49 7.82 15.31 -19.02
N LYS A 50 9.12 15.02 -18.89
CA LYS A 50 10.13 15.93 -18.32
C LYS A 50 10.76 16.80 -19.42
N SER A 51 10.73 18.12 -19.24
CA SER A 51 11.59 19.06 -19.97
C SER A 51 12.91 19.27 -19.24
N ALA A 52 13.99 19.49 -19.99
CA ALA A 52 15.32 19.78 -19.46
C ALA A 52 15.40 21.27 -19.05
N LYS A 53 15.59 21.53 -17.75
CA LYS A 53 15.86 22.87 -17.20
C LYS A 53 17.34 22.98 -16.84
N ALA A 54 17.98 24.08 -17.23
CA ALA A 54 19.28 24.49 -16.72
C ALA A 54 19.11 25.13 -15.33
N TYR A 55 19.98 24.80 -14.39
CA TYR A 55 19.97 25.32 -13.02
C TYR A 55 21.13 26.30 -12.81
N PRO A 56 20.98 27.32 -11.95
CA PRO A 56 22.10 28.18 -11.58
C PRO A 56 23.19 27.36 -10.87
N LEU A 57 24.45 27.72 -11.12
CA LEU A 57 25.60 27.10 -10.46
C LEU A 57 25.79 27.71 -9.07
N LEU A 58 26.03 26.86 -8.07
CA LEU A 58 26.47 27.31 -6.75
C LEU A 58 27.90 27.84 -6.88
N PRO A 59 28.18 29.11 -6.51
CA PRO A 59 29.54 29.64 -6.54
C PRO A 59 30.47 28.84 -5.64
N ASP A 60 31.70 28.60 -6.11
CA ASP A 60 32.73 27.87 -5.38
C ASP A 60 34.04 28.68 -5.30
N PRO A 61 34.03 29.83 -4.60
CA PRO A 61 35.20 30.71 -4.54
C PRO A 61 36.42 30.06 -3.87
N ASP A 62 36.19 29.09 -2.99
CA ASP A 62 37.22 28.46 -2.16
C ASP A 62 37.49 26.98 -2.52
N GLY A 63 36.86 26.44 -3.57
CA GLY A 63 37.01 25.04 -4.03
C GLY A 63 36.29 24.00 -3.15
N GLN A 64 35.74 24.42 -2.01
CA GLN A 64 35.07 23.55 -1.05
C GLN A 64 33.83 22.85 -1.64
N VAL A 65 33.08 23.52 -2.53
CA VAL A 65 31.89 22.92 -3.15
C VAL A 65 32.31 21.77 -4.06
N GLY A 66 33.35 21.94 -4.89
CA GLY A 66 33.87 20.91 -5.78
C GLY A 66 34.40 19.68 -5.03
N GLU A 67 35.13 19.88 -3.94
CA GLU A 67 35.61 18.79 -3.07
C GLU A 67 34.44 18.02 -2.44
N LEU A 68 33.45 18.74 -1.92
CA LEU A 68 32.25 18.13 -1.34
C LEU A 68 31.45 17.35 -2.38
N VAL A 69 31.28 17.88 -3.59
CA VAL A 69 30.59 17.19 -4.69
C VAL A 69 31.30 15.87 -5.03
N THR A 70 32.62 15.88 -5.19
CA THR A 70 33.40 14.66 -5.48
C THR A 70 33.24 13.64 -4.37
N SER A 71 33.43 14.05 -3.10
CA SER A 71 33.27 13.16 -1.95
C SER A 71 31.86 12.59 -1.83
N ILE A 72 30.83 13.40 -2.12
CA ILE A 72 29.43 12.97 -2.12
C ILE A 72 29.20 11.89 -3.19
N LEU A 73 29.69 12.08 -4.42
CA LEU A 73 29.49 11.12 -5.49
C LEU A 73 30.12 9.76 -5.17
N ASP A 74 31.37 9.78 -4.71
CA ASP A 74 32.11 8.55 -4.38
C ASP A 74 31.48 7.80 -3.21
N LYS A 75 31.14 8.51 -2.13
CA LYS A 75 30.50 7.90 -0.96
C LYS A 75 29.08 7.43 -1.27
N SER A 76 28.34 8.14 -2.11
CA SER A 76 27.00 7.72 -2.51
C SER A 76 27.05 6.40 -3.29
N ALA A 77 28.02 6.23 -4.20
CA ALA A 77 28.19 4.98 -4.94
C ALA A 77 28.55 3.80 -4.01
N GLN A 78 29.43 4.03 -3.03
CA GLN A 78 29.78 3.01 -2.03
C GLN A 78 28.60 2.63 -1.14
N VAL A 79 27.83 3.63 -0.68
CA VAL A 79 26.63 3.39 0.14
C VAL A 79 25.59 2.62 -0.66
N GLU A 80 25.28 3.01 -1.90
CA GLU A 80 24.31 2.30 -2.73
C GLU A 80 24.71 0.83 -2.97
N ALA A 81 25.99 0.58 -3.24
CA ALA A 81 26.51 -0.77 -3.41
C ALA A 81 26.40 -1.60 -2.12
N LEU A 82 26.78 -1.03 -0.97
CA LEU A 82 26.72 -1.70 0.33
C LEU A 82 25.28 -1.92 0.80
N GLU A 83 24.39 -0.95 0.60
CA GLU A 83 22.95 -1.08 0.89
C GLU A 83 22.34 -2.20 0.05
N GLY A 84 22.67 -2.28 -1.24
CA GLY A 84 22.22 -3.36 -2.11
C GLY A 84 22.69 -4.75 -1.65
N ALA A 85 23.97 -4.89 -1.30
CA ALA A 85 24.52 -6.15 -0.79
C ALA A 85 23.89 -6.55 0.55
N LEU A 86 23.76 -5.60 1.48
CA LEU A 86 23.17 -5.84 2.80
C LEU A 86 21.69 -6.22 2.72
N GLU A 87 20.91 -5.59 1.83
CA GLU A 87 19.51 -5.95 1.63
C GLU A 87 19.36 -7.34 1.00
N LEU A 88 20.29 -7.75 0.13
CA LEU A 88 20.33 -9.12 -0.40
C LEU A 88 20.60 -10.14 0.73
N GLU A 89 21.63 -9.93 1.54
CA GLU A 89 21.97 -10.84 2.67
C GLU A 89 20.81 -10.93 3.69
N LYS A 90 20.18 -9.80 4.02
CA LYS A 90 18.99 -9.80 4.88
C LYS A 90 17.83 -10.58 4.25
N ALA A 91 17.60 -10.43 2.95
CA ALA A 91 16.54 -11.16 2.25
C ALA A 91 16.79 -12.67 2.25
N GLU A 92 18.03 -13.10 2.07
CA GLU A 92 18.42 -14.51 2.19
C GLU A 92 18.20 -15.06 3.60
N LEU A 93 18.62 -14.31 4.62
CA LEU A 93 18.38 -14.69 6.02
C LEU A 93 16.87 -14.79 6.33
N ILE A 94 16.05 -13.87 5.83
CA ILE A 94 14.58 -13.91 5.95
C ILE A 94 14.01 -15.15 5.24
N ALA A 95 14.51 -15.49 4.06
CA ALA A 95 14.05 -16.65 3.29
C ALA A 95 14.30 -17.97 4.04
N ILE A 96 15.39 -18.06 4.80
CA ILE A 96 15.71 -19.21 5.67
C ILE A 96 14.88 -19.18 6.96
N ALA A 97 14.77 -18.01 7.60
CA ALA A 97 14.10 -17.87 8.89
C ALA A 97 12.59 -18.10 8.80
N LYS A 98 11.94 -17.75 7.67
CA LYS A 98 10.48 -17.79 7.54
C LYS A 98 9.89 -19.22 7.57
N PRO A 99 10.41 -20.22 6.82
CA PRO A 99 10.00 -21.61 6.97
C PRO A 99 10.22 -22.14 8.39
N PHE A 100 11.39 -21.86 8.98
CA PHE A 100 11.70 -22.24 10.36
C PHE A 100 10.68 -21.66 11.35
N TYR A 101 10.35 -20.38 11.23
CA TYR A 101 9.39 -19.70 12.11
C TYR A 101 8.02 -20.38 12.10
N PHE A 102 7.47 -20.68 10.92
CA PHE A 102 6.18 -21.35 10.82
C PHE A 102 6.21 -22.80 11.33
N GLN A 103 7.31 -23.52 11.09
CA GLN A 103 7.47 -24.88 11.59
C GLN A 103 7.63 -24.92 13.11
N HIS A 104 8.49 -24.06 13.68
CA HIS A 104 8.77 -24.01 15.10
C HIS A 104 7.52 -23.71 15.92
N TYR A 105 6.72 -22.72 15.50
CA TYR A 105 5.50 -22.31 16.20
C TYR A 105 4.24 -23.08 15.78
N HIS A 106 4.37 -24.12 14.97
CA HIS A 106 3.22 -24.94 14.58
C HIS A 106 2.54 -25.57 15.80
N GLY A 107 1.23 -25.31 15.96
CA GLY A 107 0.43 -25.81 17.10
C GLY A 107 0.63 -25.05 18.41
N GLN A 108 1.43 -23.98 18.44
CA GLN A 108 1.66 -23.17 19.63
C GLN A 108 0.68 -21.99 19.71
N HIS A 109 0.24 -21.62 20.93
CA HIS A 109 -0.65 -20.48 21.16
C HIS A 109 0.11 -19.19 21.50
N ALA A 110 1.37 -19.29 21.91
CA ALA A 110 2.25 -18.16 22.16
C ALA A 110 3.35 -18.16 21.12
N VAL A 111 3.45 -17.08 20.35
CA VAL A 111 4.40 -16.92 19.24
C VAL A 111 5.24 -15.69 19.52
N ALA A 112 6.56 -15.82 19.61
CA ALA A 112 7.43 -14.66 19.80
C ALA A 112 7.55 -13.87 18.50
N SER A 113 7.69 -12.54 18.59
CA SER A 113 7.77 -11.64 17.43
C SER A 113 9.11 -11.69 16.68
N SER A 114 10.04 -12.57 17.05
CA SER A 114 11.37 -12.64 16.45
C SER A 114 12.02 -14.00 16.67
N VAL A 115 13.01 -14.31 15.82
CA VAL A 115 13.97 -15.41 16.00
C VAL A 115 15.38 -14.88 16.00
N GLU A 116 16.26 -15.50 16.78
CA GLU A 116 17.69 -15.16 16.83
C GLU A 116 18.48 -16.04 15.87
N ALA A 117 19.25 -15.40 14.98
CA ALA A 117 20.32 -16.03 14.22
C ALA A 117 21.64 -15.69 14.91
N ARG A 118 22.46 -16.70 15.19
CA ARG A 118 23.74 -16.55 15.87
C ARG A 118 24.88 -16.96 14.96
N SER A 119 25.94 -16.17 14.93
CA SER A 119 27.20 -16.55 14.31
C SER A 119 28.03 -17.42 15.25
N GLU A 120 29.08 -18.06 14.73
CA GLU A 120 29.98 -18.92 15.50
C GLU A 120 30.71 -18.17 16.63
N ASP A 121 30.99 -16.88 16.43
CA ASP A 121 31.59 -15.99 17.44
C ASP A 121 30.57 -15.39 18.42
N GLY A 122 29.32 -15.84 18.38
CA GLY A 122 28.28 -15.49 19.36
C GLY A 122 27.57 -14.16 19.10
N LYS A 123 27.84 -13.46 17.98
CA LYS A 123 27.06 -12.28 17.59
C LYS A 123 25.66 -12.70 17.17
N VAL A 124 24.69 -11.82 17.40
CA VAL A 124 23.27 -12.13 17.21
C VAL A 124 22.63 -11.11 16.27
N VAL A 125 21.91 -11.63 15.28
CA VAL A 125 20.97 -10.88 14.45
C VAL A 125 19.56 -11.40 14.71
N ARG A 126 18.60 -10.50 14.91
CA ARG A 126 17.19 -10.87 15.10
C ARG A 126 16.41 -10.69 13.81
N VAL A 127 15.70 -11.74 13.38
CA VAL A 127 14.73 -11.65 12.30
C VAL A 127 13.35 -11.41 12.91
N GLY A 128 12.80 -10.22 12.67
CA GLY A 128 11.52 -9.81 13.21
C GLY A 128 10.34 -10.26 12.34
N PHE A 129 9.31 -10.80 13.00
CA PHE A 129 8.02 -11.15 12.39
C PHE A 129 6.94 -10.28 13.06
N SER A 130 6.66 -9.13 12.45
CA SER A 130 5.63 -8.22 12.95
C SER A 130 4.22 -8.72 12.62
N ASN A 131 3.25 -8.33 13.44
CA ASN A 131 1.83 -8.55 13.15
C ASN A 131 1.32 -7.51 12.14
N SER A 132 1.97 -7.44 10.98
CA SER A 132 1.63 -6.55 9.87
C SER A 132 1.81 -7.30 8.57
N TYR A 133 0.72 -7.46 7.82
CA TYR A 133 0.69 -8.23 6.59
C TYR A 133 0.39 -7.30 5.41
N ARG A 134 1.08 -7.52 4.28
CA ARG A 134 0.68 -6.85 3.03
C ARG A 134 -0.68 -7.39 2.59
N GLY A 135 -1.58 -6.49 2.23
CA GLY A 135 -2.85 -6.85 1.61
C GLY A 135 -2.66 -7.47 0.22
N THR A 136 -3.64 -8.24 -0.23
CA THR A 136 -3.70 -8.81 -1.58
C THR A 136 -5.12 -8.65 -2.15
N SER A 137 -5.24 -8.60 -3.46
CA SER A 137 -6.51 -8.62 -4.20
C SER A 137 -6.98 -10.03 -4.59
N ASP A 138 -6.16 -11.05 -4.36
CA ASP A 138 -6.45 -12.45 -4.72
C ASP A 138 -7.30 -13.16 -3.65
N GLU A 139 -8.57 -12.76 -3.58
CA GLU A 139 -9.58 -13.38 -2.73
C GLU A 139 -9.75 -14.90 -2.99
N PRO A 140 -9.76 -15.40 -4.25
CA PRO A 140 -9.85 -16.84 -4.52
C PRO A 140 -8.69 -17.64 -3.91
N ALA A 141 -7.46 -17.14 -3.95
CA ALA A 141 -6.33 -17.82 -3.32
C ALA A 141 -6.46 -17.89 -1.79
N ILE A 142 -6.86 -16.80 -1.14
CA ILE A 142 -7.11 -16.80 0.32
C ILE A 142 -8.19 -17.83 0.67
N THR A 143 -9.30 -17.81 -0.06
CA THR A 143 -10.43 -18.71 0.20
C THR A 143 -10.02 -20.17 0.01
N ARG A 144 -9.25 -20.47 -1.03
CA ARG A 144 -8.72 -21.81 -1.29
C ARG A 144 -7.74 -22.29 -0.22
N ILE A 145 -6.85 -21.43 0.26
CA ILE A 145 -5.78 -21.80 1.20
C ILE A 145 -6.27 -21.83 2.65
N ALA A 146 -7.01 -20.79 3.08
CA ALA A 146 -7.49 -20.66 4.46
C ALA A 146 -8.83 -21.38 4.70
N GLY A 147 -9.53 -21.79 3.65
CA GLY A 147 -10.78 -22.55 3.72
C GLY A 147 -11.82 -21.86 4.61
N GLY A 148 -12.44 -22.64 5.50
CA GLY A 148 -13.45 -22.14 6.46
C GLY A 148 -12.95 -21.06 7.43
N HIS A 149 -11.63 -20.83 7.52
CA HIS A 149 -11.05 -19.78 8.36
C HIS A 149 -10.90 -18.43 7.64
N ALA A 150 -11.09 -18.37 6.32
CA ALA A 150 -10.87 -17.16 5.52
C ALA A 150 -11.65 -15.95 6.09
N ALA A 151 -12.96 -16.09 6.30
CA ALA A 151 -13.81 -15.02 6.83
C ALA A 151 -13.50 -14.61 8.28
N ARG A 152 -12.85 -15.49 9.06
CA ARG A 152 -12.47 -15.20 10.45
C ARG A 152 -11.22 -14.33 10.53
N TYR A 153 -10.21 -14.61 9.70
CA TYR A 153 -8.88 -14.00 9.80
C TYR A 153 -8.58 -12.96 8.72
N PHE A 154 -9.34 -12.93 7.64
CA PHE A 154 -9.18 -11.96 6.57
C PHE A 154 -10.44 -11.10 6.44
N LYS A 155 -10.23 -9.79 6.36
CA LYS A 155 -11.29 -8.82 6.10
C LYS A 155 -10.83 -7.89 4.97
N GLN A 156 -11.77 -7.48 4.13
CA GLN A 156 -11.49 -6.41 3.20
C GLN A 156 -11.20 -5.13 3.99
N SER A 157 -10.13 -4.44 3.59
CA SER A 157 -9.82 -3.09 4.03
C SER A 157 -9.73 -2.21 2.79
N PHE A 158 -10.10 -0.94 2.93
CA PHE A 158 -9.98 0.06 1.87
C PHE A 158 -9.63 1.42 2.49
N GLU A 159 -8.98 2.27 1.70
CA GLU A 159 -8.63 3.63 2.08
C GLU A 159 -9.19 4.60 1.04
N LEU A 160 -9.83 5.68 1.51
CA LEU A 160 -10.31 6.77 0.66
C LEU A 160 -9.43 7.99 0.90
N LYS A 161 -8.88 8.56 -0.18
CA LYS A 161 -8.06 9.76 -0.12
C LYS A 161 -8.76 10.91 -0.83
N ILE A 162 -9.07 11.97 -0.08
CA ILE A 162 -9.71 13.19 -0.57
C ILE A 162 -8.63 14.27 -0.75
N LYS A 163 -8.58 14.90 -1.93
CA LYS A 163 -7.71 16.04 -2.21
C LYS A 163 -8.44 17.33 -1.84
N GLY A 164 -8.23 17.80 -0.61
CA GLY A 164 -8.93 18.96 -0.06
C GLY A 164 -8.67 20.26 -0.82
N ASP A 165 -7.50 20.41 -1.44
CA ASP A 165 -7.10 21.56 -2.27
C ASP A 165 -7.91 21.70 -3.56
N LEU A 166 -8.69 20.67 -3.93
CA LEU A 166 -9.58 20.69 -5.10
C LEU A 166 -11.04 20.94 -4.74
N ILE A 167 -11.35 21.11 -3.45
CA ILE A 167 -12.69 21.43 -2.98
C ILE A 167 -12.81 22.96 -2.91
N PRO A 168 -13.89 23.57 -3.45
CA PRO A 168 -14.12 25.00 -3.26
C PRO A 168 -14.13 25.37 -1.77
N ASP A 169 -13.44 26.44 -1.38
CA ASP A 169 -13.25 26.80 0.04
C ASP A 169 -14.57 26.87 0.83
N ALA A 170 -15.61 27.46 0.24
CA ALA A 170 -16.94 27.57 0.85
C ALA A 170 -17.64 26.21 1.05
N ALA A 171 -17.21 25.16 0.36
CA ALA A 171 -17.79 23.82 0.42
C ALA A 171 -16.99 22.86 1.32
N VAL A 172 -15.79 23.23 1.79
CA VAL A 172 -14.94 22.33 2.60
C VAL A 172 -15.63 21.94 3.91
N GLU A 173 -16.03 22.91 4.73
CA GLU A 173 -16.68 22.63 6.02
C GLU A 173 -18.04 21.91 5.87
N PRO A 174 -18.96 22.35 4.98
CA PRO A 174 -20.21 21.63 4.76
C PRO A 174 -20.00 20.18 4.30
N LEU A 175 -19.08 19.93 3.37
CA LEU A 175 -18.82 18.58 2.86
C LEU A 175 -18.24 17.67 3.93
N LEU A 176 -17.33 18.17 4.77
CA LEU A 176 -16.78 17.39 5.88
C LEU A 176 -17.85 17.06 6.93
N ALA A 177 -18.76 18.00 7.21
CA ALA A 177 -19.89 17.77 8.11
C ALA A 177 -20.85 16.70 7.55
N GLU A 178 -21.20 16.78 6.27
CA GLU A 178 -22.04 15.78 5.60
C GLU A 178 -21.41 14.38 5.58
N LEU A 179 -20.09 14.28 5.38
CA LEU A 179 -19.35 13.02 5.45
C LEU A 179 -19.39 12.43 6.87
N GLN A 180 -19.20 13.26 7.89
CA GLN A 180 -19.31 12.82 9.28
C GLN A 180 -20.72 12.31 9.59
N GLU A 181 -21.76 13.02 9.16
CA GLU A 181 -23.15 12.61 9.35
C GLU A 181 -23.46 11.32 8.59
N LEU A 182 -23.00 11.17 7.35
CA LEU A 182 -23.16 9.94 6.57
C LEU A 182 -22.57 8.73 7.30
N PHE A 183 -21.34 8.83 7.81
CA PHE A 183 -20.73 7.74 8.57
C PHE A 183 -21.44 7.50 9.90
N ALA A 184 -21.91 8.56 10.58
CA ALA A 184 -22.70 8.43 11.80
C ALA A 184 -24.02 7.68 11.57
N ARG A 185 -24.74 7.97 10.48
CA ARG A 185 -25.97 7.25 10.10
C ARG A 185 -25.78 5.75 9.90
N HIS A 186 -24.57 5.34 9.55
CA HIS A 186 -24.20 3.93 9.41
C HIS A 186 -23.51 3.34 10.65
N GLY A 187 -23.45 4.07 11.77
CA GLY A 187 -22.75 3.63 12.98
C GLY A 187 -21.24 3.47 12.80
N ALA A 188 -20.66 4.16 11.81
CA ALA A 188 -19.28 3.99 11.36
C ALA A 188 -18.38 5.19 11.69
N SER A 189 -18.76 6.07 12.63
CA SER A 189 -18.01 7.29 12.94
C SER A 189 -16.54 7.04 13.29
N THR A 190 -16.22 5.92 13.95
CA THR A 190 -14.84 5.55 14.29
C THR A 190 -13.99 5.12 13.08
N ALA A 191 -14.62 4.84 11.94
CA ALA A 191 -13.93 4.52 10.69
C ALA A 191 -13.47 5.78 9.94
N LEU A 192 -13.97 6.96 10.31
CA LEU A 192 -13.57 8.23 9.71
C LEU A 192 -12.49 8.88 10.58
N SER A 193 -11.26 8.92 10.08
CA SER A 193 -10.13 9.62 10.71
C SER A 193 -9.61 10.71 9.78
N ALA A 194 -9.41 11.92 10.30
CA ALA A 194 -8.83 13.04 9.56
C ALA A 194 -7.48 13.46 10.15
N LYS A 195 -6.51 13.75 9.29
CA LYS A 195 -5.25 14.40 9.65
C LYS A 195 -5.18 15.74 8.92
N ALA A 196 -5.24 16.83 9.67
CA ALA A 196 -5.10 18.18 9.12
C ALA A 196 -3.62 18.61 9.15
N THR A 197 -3.13 19.15 8.04
CA THR A 197 -1.79 19.76 7.94
C THR A 197 -1.89 20.95 7.00
N ILE A 198 -1.24 22.06 7.36
CA ILE A 198 -1.09 23.21 6.46
C ILE A 198 0.10 22.95 5.54
N LYS A 199 -0.11 23.11 4.24
CA LYS A 199 0.96 22.97 3.24
C LYS A 199 1.01 24.24 2.39
N PRO A 200 2.21 24.71 2.01
CA PRO A 200 2.31 25.77 1.04
C PRO A 200 1.68 25.39 -0.30
N THR A 201 1.12 26.39 -0.98
CA THR A 201 0.64 26.24 -2.35
C THR A 201 1.81 26.15 -3.33
N LYS A 202 1.53 25.88 -4.61
CA LYS A 202 2.58 25.80 -5.64
C LYS A 202 3.26 27.15 -5.89
N GLU A 203 2.53 28.25 -5.72
CA GLU A 203 3.01 29.61 -5.93
C GLU A 203 3.98 30.06 -4.83
N PHE A 204 3.89 29.45 -3.64
CA PHE A 204 4.69 29.88 -2.47
C PHE A 204 6.20 29.80 -2.73
N HIS A 205 6.67 28.83 -3.51
CA HIS A 205 8.11 28.68 -3.79
C HIS A 205 8.68 29.91 -4.52
N THR A 206 7.93 30.46 -5.49
CA THR A 206 8.33 31.71 -6.14
C THR A 206 8.12 32.90 -5.22
N ALA A 207 6.99 32.94 -4.49
CA ALA A 207 6.67 34.02 -3.56
C ALA A 207 7.76 34.23 -2.51
N ARG A 208 8.40 33.16 -2.01
CA ARG A 208 9.56 33.23 -1.11
C ARG A 208 10.64 34.18 -1.63
N HIS A 209 10.97 34.11 -2.92
CA HIS A 209 12.06 34.89 -3.48
C HIS A 209 11.63 36.27 -4.00
N THR A 210 10.33 36.55 -4.08
CA THR A 210 9.80 37.81 -4.65
C THR A 210 9.09 38.71 -3.64
N LEU A 211 8.47 38.13 -2.60
CA LEU A 211 7.63 38.86 -1.65
C LEU A 211 8.20 38.93 -0.23
N PHE A 212 9.10 38.01 0.14
CA PHE A 212 9.69 37.96 1.48
C PHE A 212 11.16 38.35 1.44
N SER A 213 11.62 39.08 2.45
CA SER A 213 13.04 39.37 2.64
C SER A 213 13.84 38.10 2.96
N VAL A 214 15.17 38.18 2.86
CA VAL A 214 16.06 37.04 3.19
C VAL A 214 15.89 36.61 4.66
N ALA A 215 15.79 37.57 5.58
CA ALA A 215 15.60 37.28 7.00
C ALA A 215 14.24 36.59 7.27
N GLU A 216 13.16 37.08 6.66
CA GLU A 216 11.83 36.45 6.78
C GLU A 216 11.81 35.04 6.18
N ASN A 217 12.53 34.81 5.07
CA ASN A 217 12.67 33.47 4.49
C ASN A 217 13.37 32.51 5.44
N HIS A 218 14.43 32.93 6.13
CA HIS A 218 15.10 32.09 7.13
C HIS A 218 14.20 31.74 8.32
N GLU A 219 13.37 32.68 8.80
CA GLU A 219 12.40 32.39 9.86
C GLU A 219 11.27 31.46 9.37
N LEU A 220 10.75 31.70 8.16
CA LEU A 220 9.77 30.80 7.53
C LEU A 220 10.33 29.40 7.28
N ASP A 221 11.63 29.27 7.01
CA ASP A 221 12.28 27.98 6.81
C ASP A 221 12.38 27.14 8.09
N LYS A 222 12.47 27.78 9.25
CA LYS A 222 12.43 27.07 10.55
C LYS A 222 11.07 26.42 10.81
N VAL A 223 9.98 27.03 10.31
CA VAL A 223 8.60 26.56 10.53
C VAL A 223 8.12 25.66 9.39
N VAL A 224 8.44 26.02 8.15
CA VAL A 224 8.09 25.29 6.93
C VAL A 224 9.37 25.15 6.09
N PRO A 225 10.23 24.16 6.41
CA PRO A 225 11.53 24.04 5.77
C PRO A 225 11.39 23.72 4.28
N ILE A 226 12.18 24.38 3.47
CA ILE A 226 12.38 23.97 2.09
C ILE A 226 13.04 22.59 2.11
N SER A 227 12.43 21.65 1.40
CA SER A 227 13.04 20.33 1.22
C SER A 227 14.22 20.48 0.27
N ALA A 228 15.43 20.47 0.83
CA ALA A 228 16.66 20.32 0.08
C ALA A 228 17.04 18.84 0.04
N SER A 229 17.28 18.31 -1.15
CA SER A 229 17.77 16.94 -1.35
C SER A 229 18.93 16.98 -2.31
N VAL A 230 20.04 16.34 -1.94
CA VAL A 230 21.13 16.05 -2.89
C VAL A 230 20.68 14.92 -3.78
N LYS A 231 20.67 15.14 -5.09
CA LYS A 231 20.39 14.09 -6.07
C LYS A 231 21.66 13.80 -6.86
N THR A 232 22.19 12.61 -6.68
CA THR A 232 23.28 12.09 -7.50
C THR A 232 22.68 11.56 -8.79
N LYS A 233 22.73 12.35 -9.86
CA LYS A 233 22.57 11.83 -11.21
C LYS A 233 23.97 11.79 -11.80
N LEU A 234 24.49 10.60 -12.12
CA LEU A 234 25.68 10.49 -12.97
C LEU A 234 25.37 11.18 -14.29
N GLY A 235 25.74 12.45 -14.40
CA GLY A 235 25.86 13.08 -15.70
C GLY A 235 26.99 12.34 -16.40
N ARG A 236 26.69 11.64 -17.50
CA ARG A 236 27.71 11.48 -18.54
C ARG A 236 28.06 12.90 -18.94
N GLY A 237 29.18 13.41 -18.41
CA GLY A 237 29.85 14.56 -19.00
C GLY A 237 29.98 14.25 -20.48
N GLY A 238 29.52 15.16 -21.32
CA GLY A 238 29.83 15.08 -22.73
C GLY A 238 31.35 15.04 -22.84
N ASN A 239 31.87 13.97 -23.45
CA ASN A 239 33.12 14.09 -24.18
C ASN A 239 32.86 15.19 -25.22
N GLU A 240 33.53 16.32 -25.06
CA GLU A 240 33.97 17.09 -26.20
C GLU A 240 35.44 16.70 -26.37
N ASP A 241 35.65 15.90 -27.41
CA ASP A 241 36.93 15.41 -27.89
C ASP A 241 37.86 16.56 -28.33
N GLU A 242 39.12 16.18 -28.56
CA GLU A 242 40.16 16.87 -29.35
C GLU A 242 39.71 17.89 -30.40
#